data_AF-A0A265UVY4-F1
#
_entry.id   AF-A0A265UVY4-F1
#
_cell.length_a   1.000
_cell.length_b   1.000
_cell.length_c   1.000
_cell.angle_alpha   90.00
_cell.angle_beta   90.00
_cell.angle_gamma   90.00
#
_symmetry.space_group_name_H-M   'P 1'
#
loop_
_entity.id
_entity.type
_entity.pdbx_description
1 polymer ?
#
loop_
_entity_poly.entity_id
_entity_poly.type
_entity_poly.pdbx_seq_one_letter_code
_entity_poly.pdbx_strand_id
1 'polypeptide(L)'
;MFFKHLLFKKSSIVVFNDFDQLTAFIWVPLFYLLRLKHRFAVILHDPDRDAYFSFKGLSGLTMRCIMSLMDWGMYHEVLPNKWYYNNNVRYFSIPHGLYETSKTENKVLSAELKTLQSKSTVCTILGNIRREKNYEMAILALQKCNNLHLLIAGQNASSAYSIEHLKTLAKVHNVAHQITWVNKYLTDAEMNSVLKHTDVLLLNYARSFTSQSGILNMAAPFAPHLLVSKTESALYQICQQFRLADFIPADDPKALEEKFLEWDKNQVPLAANWEAYSAYASWAHNIEITLKHFNQR
;
A
#
# COMPACT_ATOMS: atom_id res chain seq x y z
N MET A 1 -1.17 -5.78 31.47
CA MET A 1 -0.53 -4.51 31.89
C MET A 1 -1.34 -3.29 31.46
N PHE A 2 -1.76 -3.20 30.20
CA PHE A 2 -2.52 -2.06 29.65
C PHE A 2 -3.91 -1.83 30.28
N PHE A 3 -4.72 -2.88 30.48
CA PHE A 3 -6.02 -2.75 31.15
C PHE A 3 -5.92 -2.10 32.55
N LYS A 4 -4.98 -2.58 33.37
CA LYS A 4 -4.71 -2.01 34.71
C LYS A 4 -4.28 -0.54 34.61
N HIS A 5 -3.49 -0.18 33.62
CA HIS A 5 -3.09 1.20 33.39
C HIS A 5 -4.29 2.12 33.13
N LEU A 6 -5.24 1.70 32.28
CA LEU A 6 -6.43 2.49 31.96
C LEU A 6 -7.35 2.71 33.16
N LEU A 7 -7.53 1.73 34.05
CA LEU A 7 -8.34 1.87 35.26
C LEU A 7 -8.00 3.14 36.07
N PHE A 8 -6.71 3.46 36.18
CA PHE A 8 -6.22 4.60 36.97
C PHE A 8 -6.02 5.89 36.15
N LYS A 9 -6.16 5.87 34.82
CA LYS A 9 -6.02 7.06 33.98
C LYS A 9 -7.29 7.90 33.95
N LYS A 10 -7.21 9.20 33.71
CA LYS A 10 -8.37 10.07 33.51
C LYS A 10 -9.18 9.63 32.28
N SER A 11 -10.45 10.05 32.20
CA SER A 11 -11.28 9.80 31.01
C SER A 11 -10.56 10.23 29.74
N SER A 12 -10.60 9.37 28.73
CA SER A 12 -9.85 9.55 27.48
C SER A 12 -10.50 8.76 26.35
N ILE A 13 -10.06 9.06 25.12
CA ILE A 13 -10.30 8.23 23.96
C ILE A 13 -9.07 7.34 23.78
N VAL A 14 -9.28 6.03 23.71
CA VAL A 14 -8.22 5.04 23.50
C VAL A 14 -8.30 4.59 22.04
N VAL A 15 -7.25 4.87 21.28
CA VAL A 15 -7.17 4.51 19.85
C VAL A 15 -6.33 3.25 19.70
N PHE A 16 -6.93 2.19 19.17
CA PHE A 16 -6.25 0.97 18.79
C PHE A 16 -5.68 1.13 17.38
N ASN A 17 -4.36 1.07 17.25
CA ASN A 17 -3.72 1.01 15.93
C ASN A 17 -3.86 -0.40 15.31
N ASP A 18 -3.86 -1.43 16.14
CA ASP A 18 -4.06 -2.81 15.73
C ASP A 18 -4.69 -3.59 16.91
N PHE A 19 -5.21 -4.78 16.63
CA PHE A 19 -5.89 -5.62 17.59
C PHE A 19 -5.80 -7.10 17.24
N ASP A 20 -5.72 -7.93 18.28
CA ASP A 20 -5.81 -9.37 18.13
C ASP A 20 -7.27 -9.82 17.95
N GLN A 21 -7.54 -10.52 16.86
CA GLN A 21 -8.85 -11.13 16.62
C GLN A 21 -9.01 -12.51 17.25
N LEU A 22 -7.91 -13.23 17.46
CA LEU A 22 -7.95 -14.62 17.95
C LEU A 22 -8.60 -14.71 19.32
N THR A 23 -8.25 -13.79 20.20
CA THR A 23 -8.71 -13.77 21.59
C THR A 23 -9.76 -12.69 21.87
N ALA A 24 -10.43 -12.18 20.82
CA ALA A 24 -11.44 -11.12 20.90
C ALA A 24 -12.48 -11.35 22.01
N PHE A 25 -13.02 -12.56 22.11
CA PHE A 25 -14.03 -12.91 23.11
C PHE A 25 -13.52 -12.88 24.56
N ILE A 26 -12.21 -12.87 24.77
CA ILE A 26 -11.60 -12.80 26.10
C ILE A 26 -11.36 -11.33 26.48
N TRP A 27 -10.70 -10.57 25.61
CA TRP A 27 -10.28 -9.22 25.97
C TRP A 27 -11.38 -8.18 25.80
N VAL A 28 -12.31 -8.33 24.85
CA VAL A 28 -13.39 -7.36 24.62
C VAL A 28 -14.29 -7.20 25.85
N PRO A 29 -14.81 -8.29 26.49
CA PRO A 29 -15.64 -8.15 27.68
C PRO A 29 -14.92 -7.44 28.83
N LEU A 30 -13.61 -7.69 29.00
CA LEU A 30 -12.80 -7.01 30.01
C LEU A 30 -12.78 -5.51 29.73
N PHE A 31 -12.50 -5.10 28.50
CA PHE A 31 -12.44 -3.68 28.12
C PHE A 31 -13.81 -3.00 28.12
N TYR A 32 -14.91 -3.75 28.02
CA TYR A 32 -16.25 -3.19 28.15
C TYR A 32 -16.46 -2.53 29.52
N LEU A 33 -15.83 -3.06 30.58
CA LEU A 33 -15.86 -2.45 31.93
C LEU A 33 -15.25 -1.05 31.97
N LEU A 34 -14.34 -0.74 31.04
CA LEU A 34 -13.71 0.57 30.93
C LEU A 34 -14.57 1.58 30.17
N ARG A 35 -15.65 1.16 29.49
CA ARG A 35 -16.55 2.05 28.73
C ARG A 35 -17.30 3.07 29.61
N LEU A 36 -17.38 2.83 30.91
CA LEU A 36 -17.92 3.81 31.87
C LEU A 36 -17.07 5.09 31.96
N LYS A 37 -15.80 5.01 31.56
CA LYS A 37 -14.81 6.09 31.75
C LYS A 37 -14.10 6.47 30.47
N HIS A 38 -13.83 5.51 29.59
CA HIS A 38 -13.09 5.70 28.36
C HIS A 38 -13.98 5.41 27.16
N ARG A 39 -13.66 6.04 26.04
CA ARG A 39 -14.22 5.71 24.73
C ARG A 39 -13.15 5.04 23.89
N PHE A 40 -13.57 4.27 22.90
CA PHE A 40 -12.67 3.43 22.12
C PHE A 40 -12.80 3.73 20.64
N ALA A 41 -11.66 3.85 19.97
CA ALA A 41 -11.57 3.99 18.53
C ALA A 41 -10.58 2.96 17.97
N VAL A 42 -10.72 2.60 16.71
CA VAL A 42 -9.83 1.67 16.05
C VAL A 42 -9.48 2.14 14.64
N ILE A 43 -8.22 1.96 14.25
CA ILE A 43 -7.75 2.14 12.88
C ILE A 43 -7.80 0.77 12.19
N LEU A 44 -8.56 0.69 11.10
CA LEU A 44 -8.77 -0.49 10.28
C LEU A 44 -7.81 -0.44 9.08
N HIS A 45 -6.57 -0.87 9.29
CA HIS A 45 -5.56 -0.97 8.22
C HIS A 45 -6.00 -1.94 7.11
N ASP A 46 -6.58 -3.08 7.49
CA ASP A 46 -7.23 -4.03 6.60
C ASP A 46 -8.69 -4.24 7.05
N PRO A 47 -9.67 -3.56 6.42
CA PRO A 47 -11.07 -3.65 6.84
C PRO A 47 -11.79 -4.91 6.32
N ASP A 48 -11.29 -5.56 5.27
CA ASP A 48 -11.76 -6.91 4.92
C ASP A 48 -11.01 -7.96 5.75
N ARG A 49 -11.72 -8.58 6.69
CA ARG A 49 -11.16 -9.58 7.61
C ARG A 49 -11.78 -10.95 7.40
N ASP A 50 -12.56 -11.15 6.34
CA ASP A 50 -13.24 -12.44 6.07
C ASP A 50 -12.26 -13.61 6.02
N ALA A 51 -11.06 -13.38 5.45
CA ALA A 51 -10.00 -14.36 5.28
C ALA A 51 -9.07 -14.52 6.50
N TYR A 52 -9.34 -13.84 7.62
CA TYR A 52 -8.48 -13.94 8.81
C TYR A 52 -8.48 -15.36 9.40
N PHE A 53 -9.64 -16.02 9.43
CA PHE A 53 -9.76 -17.45 9.70
C PHE A 53 -10.17 -18.22 8.46
N SER A 54 -9.87 -19.52 8.44
CA SER A 54 -10.40 -20.43 7.42
C SER A 54 -11.93 -20.47 7.40
N PHE A 55 -12.57 -20.28 8.56
CA PHE A 55 -14.02 -20.18 8.68
C PHE A 55 -14.47 -18.72 8.74
N LYS A 56 -14.96 -18.22 7.61
CA LYS A 56 -15.45 -16.84 7.42
C LYS A 56 -16.43 -16.36 8.50
N GLY A 57 -17.31 -17.25 8.98
CA GLY A 57 -18.28 -16.90 10.03
C GLY A 57 -17.61 -16.53 11.35
N LEU A 58 -16.52 -17.21 11.71
CA LEU A 58 -15.75 -16.92 12.92
C LEU A 58 -15.04 -15.56 12.79
N SER A 59 -14.45 -15.27 11.63
CA SER A 59 -13.88 -13.95 11.32
C SER A 59 -14.89 -12.83 11.50
N GLY A 60 -16.11 -13.02 11.00
CA GLY A 60 -17.18 -12.03 11.15
C GLY A 60 -17.65 -11.88 12.61
N LEU A 61 -17.76 -12.98 13.36
CA LEU A 61 -18.17 -12.97 14.77
C LEU A 61 -17.14 -12.27 15.67
N THR A 62 -15.85 -12.57 15.51
CA THR A 62 -14.78 -11.89 16.27
C THR A 62 -14.74 -10.41 15.91
N MET A 63 -14.88 -10.05 14.63
CA MET A 63 -14.98 -8.66 14.22
C MET A 63 -16.20 -7.96 14.82
N ARG A 64 -17.38 -8.59 14.82
CA ARG A 64 -18.57 -8.01 15.46
C ARG A 64 -18.33 -7.78 16.96
N CYS A 65 -17.67 -8.72 17.63
CA CYS A 65 -17.31 -8.61 19.04
C CYS A 65 -16.41 -7.38 19.26
N ILE A 66 -15.34 -7.23 18.47
CA ILE A 66 -14.41 -6.10 18.57
C ILE A 66 -15.13 -4.78 18.28
N MET A 67 -15.90 -4.70 17.20
CA MET A 67 -16.63 -3.48 16.85
C MET A 67 -17.65 -3.08 17.91
N SER A 68 -18.23 -4.04 18.65
CA SER A 68 -19.16 -3.73 19.74
C SER A 68 -18.54 -2.95 20.90
N LEU A 69 -17.21 -3.01 21.06
CA LEU A 69 -16.47 -2.22 22.02
C LEU A 69 -16.20 -0.80 21.52
N MET A 70 -16.22 -0.56 20.22
CA MET A 70 -15.76 0.69 19.63
C MET A 70 -16.87 1.74 19.59
N ASP A 71 -16.47 3.00 19.68
CA ASP A 71 -17.30 4.16 19.40
C ASP A 71 -17.04 4.67 17.97
N TRP A 72 -15.80 4.54 17.50
CA TRP A 72 -15.36 4.96 16.18
C TRP A 72 -14.54 3.90 15.46
N GLY A 73 -14.74 3.80 14.15
CA GLY A 73 -13.95 2.99 13.24
C GLY A 73 -13.35 3.86 12.14
N MET A 74 -12.04 4.01 12.15
CA MET A 74 -11.28 4.78 11.17
C MET A 74 -10.76 3.82 10.10
N TYR A 75 -10.94 4.12 8.82
CA TYR A 75 -10.48 3.26 7.72
C TYR A 75 -9.83 4.10 6.61
N HIS A 76 -9.07 3.47 5.72
CA HIS A 76 -8.42 4.15 4.61
C HIS A 76 -9.25 4.00 3.32
N GLU A 77 -9.96 5.07 2.94
CA GLU A 77 -10.82 5.23 1.75
C GLU A 77 -12.04 4.32 1.63
N VAL A 78 -11.84 3.00 1.74
CA VAL A 78 -12.88 2.00 1.48
C VAL A 78 -13.18 1.20 2.74
N LEU A 79 -14.43 1.26 3.17
CA LEU A 79 -15.00 0.33 4.14
C LEU A 79 -15.88 -0.65 3.36
N PRO A 80 -15.57 -1.96 3.34
CA PRO A 80 -16.37 -2.92 2.61
C PRO A 80 -17.74 -3.07 3.28
N ASN A 81 -18.78 -3.31 2.48
CA ASN A 81 -20.11 -3.58 2.99
C ASN A 81 -20.18 -4.98 3.62
N LYS A 82 -19.91 -5.05 4.93
CA LYS A 82 -19.90 -6.30 5.71
C LYS A 82 -20.86 -6.18 6.87
N TRP A 83 -21.57 -7.26 7.17
CA TRP A 83 -22.59 -7.27 8.23
C TRP A 83 -22.02 -6.93 9.61
N TYR A 84 -20.75 -7.23 9.88
CA TYR A 84 -20.09 -6.92 11.15
C TYR A 84 -19.77 -5.42 11.33
N TYR A 85 -19.91 -4.61 10.27
CA TYR A 85 -19.86 -3.15 10.32
C TYR A 85 -21.25 -2.50 10.41
N ASN A 86 -22.34 -3.27 10.31
CA ASN A 86 -23.69 -2.76 10.54
C ASN A 86 -23.99 -2.72 12.05
N ASN A 87 -23.55 -1.65 12.70
CA ASN A 87 -23.65 -1.44 14.13
C ASN A 87 -23.66 0.08 14.46
N ASN A 88 -23.62 0.45 15.74
CA ASN A 88 -23.70 1.85 16.18
C ASN A 88 -22.33 2.60 16.16
N VAL A 89 -21.28 1.98 15.64
CA VAL A 89 -19.96 2.60 15.51
C VAL A 89 -20.02 3.68 14.43
N ARG A 90 -19.43 4.85 14.71
CA ARG A 90 -19.28 5.91 13.72
C ARG A 90 -18.05 5.61 12.87
N TYR A 91 -18.26 5.24 11.62
CA TYR A 91 -17.19 4.96 10.66
C TYR A 91 -16.87 6.20 9.84
N PHE A 92 -15.58 6.51 9.69
CA PHE A 92 -15.12 7.59 8.81
C PHE A 92 -13.77 7.28 8.18
N SER A 93 -13.58 7.75 6.95
CA SER A 93 -12.31 7.61 6.24
C SER A 93 -11.28 8.56 6.81
N ILE A 94 -10.05 8.09 6.97
CA ILE A 94 -8.87 8.91 7.21
C ILE A 94 -7.80 8.58 6.17
N PRO A 95 -7.03 9.58 5.72
CA PRO A 95 -5.91 9.33 4.83
C PRO A 95 -4.87 8.45 5.53
N HIS A 96 -4.22 7.56 4.78
CA HIS A 96 -2.99 6.95 5.27
C HIS A 96 -1.91 8.03 5.36
N GLY A 97 -1.22 8.11 6.50
CA GLY A 97 -0.18 9.12 6.70
C GLY A 97 1.02 8.92 5.77
N LEU A 98 1.69 9.99 5.36
CA LEU A 98 2.98 9.93 4.70
C LEU A 98 4.04 9.33 5.63
N TYR A 99 4.94 8.52 5.06
CA TYR A 99 6.09 8.02 5.79
C TYR A 99 7.14 9.12 5.94
N GLU A 100 7.83 9.13 7.07
CA GLU A 100 9.01 9.98 7.22
C GLU A 100 10.08 9.51 6.26
N THR A 101 10.46 10.38 5.32
CA THR A 101 11.62 10.10 4.47
C THR A 101 12.87 10.37 5.27
N SER A 102 13.67 9.33 5.48
CA SER A 102 15.08 9.56 5.75
C SER A 102 15.67 10.39 4.61
N LYS A 103 16.52 11.38 4.90
CA LYS A 103 17.32 12.06 3.86
C LYS A 103 18.55 11.26 3.45
N THR A 104 18.75 10.09 4.05
CA THR A 104 19.90 9.24 3.75
C THR A 104 19.64 8.44 2.48
N GLU A 105 20.65 8.37 1.63
CA GLU A 105 20.68 7.54 0.42
C GLU A 105 21.85 6.57 0.53
N ASN A 106 21.67 5.37 -0.03
CA ASN A 106 22.80 4.51 -0.35
C ASN A 106 23.53 5.10 -1.56
N LYS A 107 24.72 5.67 -1.34
CA LYS A 107 25.49 6.40 -2.38
C LYS A 107 25.89 5.51 -3.56
N VAL A 108 26.24 4.25 -3.32
CA VAL A 108 26.67 3.32 -4.37
C VAL A 108 25.47 2.98 -5.26
N LEU A 109 24.37 2.53 -4.66
CA LEU A 109 23.14 2.23 -5.38
C LEU A 109 22.58 3.47 -6.10
N SER A 110 22.62 4.63 -5.44
CA SER A 110 22.18 5.91 -6.03
C SER A 110 22.99 6.26 -7.29
N ALA A 111 24.31 6.05 -7.29
CA ALA A 111 25.15 6.31 -8.46
C ALA A 111 24.87 5.33 -9.62
N GLU A 112 24.68 4.04 -9.31
CA GLU A 112 24.32 3.01 -10.29
C GLU A 112 22.97 3.32 -10.95
N LEU A 113 21.95 3.61 -10.14
CA LEU A 113 20.61 3.92 -10.63
C LEU A 113 20.55 5.24 -11.38
N LYS A 114 21.30 6.27 -10.96
CA LYS A 114 21.43 7.51 -11.72
C LYS A 114 22.02 7.28 -13.12
N THR A 115 23.00 6.38 -13.21
CA THR A 115 23.63 6.01 -14.50
C THR A 115 22.67 5.23 -15.38
N LEU A 116 21.76 4.46 -14.77
CA LEU A 116 20.71 3.75 -15.47
C LEU A 116 19.65 4.73 -16.02
N GLN A 117 19.13 5.60 -15.15
CA GLN A 117 18.12 6.61 -15.47
C GLN A 117 18.57 7.60 -16.57
N SER A 118 19.87 7.84 -16.71
CA SER A 118 20.38 8.70 -17.80
C SER A 118 20.40 8.03 -19.17
N LYS A 119 20.19 6.71 -19.24
CA LYS A 119 20.23 5.91 -20.48
C LYS A 119 18.87 5.37 -20.89
N SER A 120 18.00 5.12 -19.92
CA SER A 120 16.70 4.49 -20.11
C SER A 120 15.69 5.00 -19.11
N THR A 121 14.41 4.87 -19.46
CA THR A 121 13.31 5.05 -18.52
C THR A 121 13.33 3.91 -17.51
N VAL A 122 13.49 4.24 -16.23
CA VAL A 122 13.51 3.27 -15.13
C VAL A 122 12.09 3.05 -14.64
N CYS A 123 11.55 1.88 -14.96
CA CYS A 123 10.28 1.40 -14.45
C CYS A 123 10.52 0.46 -13.27
N THR A 124 9.97 0.78 -12.10
CA THR A 124 10.31 0.07 -10.85
C THR A 124 9.10 -0.69 -10.29
N ILE A 125 9.30 -1.96 -9.93
CA ILE A 125 8.39 -2.72 -9.07
C ILE A 125 9.03 -2.88 -7.69
N LEU A 126 8.41 -2.25 -6.67
CA LEU A 126 8.92 -2.23 -5.29
C LEU A 126 8.21 -3.20 -4.35
N GLY A 127 8.93 -3.66 -3.32
CA GLY A 127 8.41 -4.37 -2.14
C GLY A 127 8.36 -5.88 -2.32
N ASN A 128 7.65 -6.56 -1.41
CA ASN A 128 7.60 -8.03 -1.38
C ASN A 128 7.24 -8.65 -2.74
N ILE A 129 8.06 -9.60 -3.20
CA ILE A 129 7.91 -10.33 -4.46
C ILE A 129 6.88 -11.44 -4.26
N ARG A 130 5.74 -11.27 -4.92
CA ARG A 130 4.52 -12.09 -4.82
C ARG A 130 3.73 -12.06 -6.13
N ARG A 131 2.91 -13.08 -6.37
CA ARG A 131 2.18 -13.28 -7.65
C ARG A 131 1.28 -12.09 -8.00
N GLU A 132 0.65 -11.46 -7.02
CA GLU A 132 -0.34 -10.39 -7.22
C GLU A 132 0.25 -9.12 -7.84
N LYS A 133 1.58 -9.03 -8.04
CA LYS A 133 2.25 -7.93 -8.71
C LYS A 133 2.57 -8.19 -10.18
N ASN A 134 2.08 -9.30 -10.75
CA ASN A 134 2.12 -9.57 -12.18
C ASN A 134 3.51 -9.32 -12.83
N TYR A 135 4.57 -9.86 -12.21
CA TYR A 135 5.95 -9.65 -12.68
C TYR A 135 6.16 -10.21 -14.08
N GLU A 136 5.57 -11.36 -14.39
CA GLU A 136 5.64 -12.01 -15.70
C GLU A 136 5.13 -11.08 -16.80
N MET A 137 4.03 -10.36 -16.55
CA MET A 137 3.49 -9.39 -17.51
C MET A 137 4.47 -8.26 -17.78
N ALA A 138 5.08 -7.70 -16.73
CA ALA A 138 6.07 -6.63 -16.88
C ALA A 138 7.32 -7.10 -17.62
N ILE A 139 7.80 -8.32 -17.34
CA ILE A 139 8.96 -8.90 -18.03
C ILE A 139 8.66 -9.11 -19.52
N LEU A 140 7.48 -9.64 -19.86
CA LEU A 140 7.10 -9.88 -21.26
C LEU A 140 6.87 -8.58 -22.03
N ALA A 141 6.37 -7.53 -21.39
CA ALA A 141 6.20 -6.22 -22.01
C ALA A 141 7.52 -5.57 -22.50
N LEU A 142 8.66 -5.97 -21.93
CA LEU A 142 9.98 -5.46 -22.34
C LEU A 142 10.42 -5.91 -23.73
N GLN A 143 9.86 -7.00 -24.28
CA GLN A 143 10.38 -7.63 -25.51
C GLN A 143 10.45 -6.69 -26.72
N LYS A 144 9.63 -5.64 -26.74
CA LYS A 144 9.58 -4.66 -27.83
C LYS A 144 10.13 -3.29 -27.45
N CYS A 145 10.72 -3.16 -26.25
CA CYS A 145 11.31 -1.93 -25.75
C CYS A 145 12.84 -1.98 -25.90
N ASN A 146 13.44 -0.81 -26.16
CA ASN A 146 14.89 -0.63 -26.27
C ASN A 146 15.44 0.36 -25.24
N ASN A 147 14.60 1.29 -24.76
CA ASN A 147 14.93 2.40 -23.88
C ASN A 147 14.21 2.32 -22.53
N LEU A 148 13.59 1.18 -22.21
CA LEU A 148 12.93 0.94 -20.93
C LEU A 148 13.74 -0.10 -20.14
N HIS A 149 13.97 0.18 -18.85
CA HIS A 149 14.64 -0.75 -17.95
C HIS A 149 13.79 -1.03 -16.73
N LEU A 150 13.61 -2.31 -16.42
CA LEU A 150 12.81 -2.76 -15.29
C LEU A 150 13.69 -2.96 -14.06
N LEU A 151 13.43 -2.20 -13.00
CA LEU A 151 14.05 -2.37 -11.70
C LEU A 151 13.11 -3.15 -10.78
N ILE A 152 13.49 -4.36 -10.39
CA ILE A 152 12.74 -5.18 -9.43
C ILE A 152 13.50 -5.16 -8.11
N ALA A 153 12.93 -4.49 -7.10
CA ALA A 153 13.58 -4.32 -5.80
C ALA A 153 12.68 -4.72 -4.64
N GLY A 154 13.13 -5.71 -3.87
CA GLY A 154 12.41 -6.29 -2.75
C GLY A 154 12.82 -7.73 -2.47
N GLN A 155 12.18 -8.35 -1.50
CA GLN A 155 12.44 -9.74 -1.11
C GLN A 155 11.23 -10.63 -1.39
N ASN A 156 11.44 -11.95 -1.51
CA ASN A 156 10.33 -12.90 -1.60
C ASN A 156 9.42 -12.84 -0.38
N ALA A 157 8.11 -12.74 -0.63
CA ALA A 157 7.10 -12.79 0.43
C ALA A 157 6.94 -14.20 1.01
N SER A 158 7.13 -15.22 0.17
CA SER A 158 6.96 -16.63 0.51
C SER A 158 7.80 -17.51 -0.41
N SER A 159 7.99 -18.77 -0.03
CA SER A 159 8.65 -19.79 -0.87
C SER A 159 7.83 -20.20 -2.09
N ALA A 160 6.53 -19.87 -2.13
CA ALA A 160 5.62 -20.30 -3.19
C ALA A 160 5.80 -19.53 -4.51
N TYR A 161 6.53 -18.41 -4.49
CA TYR A 161 6.75 -17.58 -5.68
C TYR A 161 8.26 -17.36 -5.88
N SER A 162 8.79 -17.84 -7.01
CA SER A 162 10.23 -17.98 -7.23
C SER A 162 10.78 -16.88 -8.14
N ILE A 163 11.76 -16.13 -7.63
CA ILE A 163 12.54 -15.17 -8.44
C ILE A 163 13.32 -15.88 -9.54
N GLU A 164 13.79 -17.10 -9.30
CA GLU A 164 14.54 -17.85 -10.30
C GLU A 164 13.66 -18.22 -11.50
N HIS A 165 12.35 -18.42 -11.28
CA HIS A 165 11.39 -18.54 -12.37
C HIS A 165 11.34 -17.25 -13.21
N LEU A 166 11.24 -16.09 -12.58
CA LEU A 166 11.20 -14.80 -13.28
C LEU A 166 12.51 -14.48 -14.03
N LYS A 167 13.66 -14.78 -13.44
CA LYS A 167 14.96 -14.66 -14.12
C LYS A 167 15.06 -15.60 -15.31
N THR A 168 14.53 -16.81 -15.20
CA THR A 168 14.49 -17.79 -16.30
C THR A 168 13.60 -17.28 -17.43
N LEU A 169 12.40 -16.77 -17.10
CA LEU A 169 11.51 -16.13 -18.07
C LEU A 169 12.21 -14.99 -18.82
N ALA A 170 12.90 -14.10 -18.09
CA ALA A 170 13.63 -12.99 -18.70
C ALA A 170 14.74 -13.46 -19.66
N LYS A 171 15.43 -14.56 -19.33
CA LYS A 171 16.44 -15.17 -20.21
C LYS A 171 15.82 -15.80 -21.46
N VAL A 172 14.77 -16.59 -21.30
CA VAL A 172 14.05 -17.25 -22.41
C VAL A 172 13.53 -16.22 -23.41
N HIS A 173 13.06 -15.08 -22.92
CA HIS A 173 12.53 -13.99 -23.75
C HIS A 173 13.59 -12.96 -24.17
N ASN A 174 14.88 -13.19 -23.88
CA ASN A 174 16.02 -12.34 -24.21
C ASN A 174 15.93 -10.88 -23.69
N VAL A 175 15.22 -10.66 -22.59
CA VAL A 175 15.05 -9.34 -21.94
C VAL A 175 15.84 -9.21 -20.64
N ALA A 176 16.59 -10.24 -20.22
CA ALA A 176 17.33 -10.24 -18.97
C ALA A 176 18.32 -9.06 -18.81
N HIS A 177 18.84 -8.52 -19.91
CA HIS A 177 19.74 -7.36 -19.92
C HIS A 177 19.03 -6.03 -19.60
N GLN A 178 17.70 -5.98 -19.74
CA GLN A 178 16.86 -4.81 -19.44
C GLN A 178 16.32 -4.84 -18.00
N ILE A 179 16.82 -5.75 -17.14
CA ILE A 179 16.29 -5.95 -15.79
C ILE A 179 17.41 -5.87 -14.75
N THR A 180 17.22 -4.99 -13.77
CA THR A 180 18.05 -4.93 -12.56
C THR A 180 17.31 -5.56 -11.39
N TRP A 181 17.98 -6.49 -10.69
CA TRP A 181 17.43 -7.20 -9.54
C TRP A 181 18.09 -6.72 -8.24
N VAL A 182 17.30 -6.13 -7.34
CA VAL A 182 17.70 -5.86 -5.97
C VAL A 182 16.91 -6.80 -5.05
N ASN A 183 17.35 -8.06 -5.02
CA ASN A 183 16.65 -9.14 -4.31
C ASN A 183 17.02 -9.20 -2.81
N LYS A 184 16.48 -8.27 -2.02
CA LYS A 184 16.63 -8.22 -0.56
C LYS A 184 15.59 -7.32 0.09
N TYR A 185 15.48 -7.39 1.40
CA TYR A 185 14.85 -6.32 2.17
C TYR A 185 15.67 -5.04 1.99
N LEU A 186 15.02 -3.96 1.54
CA LEU A 186 15.67 -2.68 1.36
C LEU A 186 15.74 -1.96 2.70
N THR A 187 16.91 -1.42 3.02
CA THR A 187 17.02 -0.40 4.07
C THR A 187 16.34 0.89 3.63
N ASP A 188 15.99 1.78 4.56
CA ASP A 188 15.38 3.09 4.23
C ASP A 188 16.24 3.88 3.23
N ALA A 189 17.57 3.86 3.41
CA ALA A 189 18.51 4.54 2.53
C ALA A 189 18.52 3.96 1.10
N GLU A 190 18.31 2.65 0.96
CA GLU A 190 18.22 1.98 -0.35
C GLU A 190 16.87 2.20 -1.00
N MET A 191 15.78 2.16 -0.21
CA MET A 191 14.43 2.49 -0.68
C MET A 191 14.41 3.91 -1.24
N ASN A 192 14.99 4.88 -0.53
CA ASN A 192 15.13 6.25 -0.99
C ASN A 192 15.93 6.35 -2.29
N SER A 193 17.08 5.67 -2.37
CA SER A 193 17.89 5.64 -3.60
C SER A 193 17.08 5.08 -4.78
N VAL A 194 16.30 4.02 -4.56
CA VAL A 194 15.46 3.43 -5.61
C VAL A 194 14.36 4.40 -6.05
N LEU A 195 13.58 4.94 -5.12
CA LEU A 195 12.46 5.83 -5.42
C LEU A 195 12.91 7.12 -6.10
N LYS A 196 14.04 7.69 -5.68
CA LYS A 196 14.61 8.91 -6.27
C LYS A 196 14.99 8.76 -7.74
N HIS A 197 15.43 7.56 -8.14
CA HIS A 197 15.87 7.26 -9.51
C HIS A 197 14.86 6.38 -10.26
N THR A 198 13.59 6.44 -9.85
CA THR A 198 12.47 5.79 -10.52
C THR A 198 11.72 6.83 -11.35
N ASP A 199 11.61 6.62 -12.65
CA ASP A 199 10.77 7.47 -13.51
C ASP A 199 9.30 7.04 -13.42
N VAL A 200 9.07 5.73 -13.45
CA VAL A 200 7.74 5.12 -13.35
C VAL A 200 7.71 4.10 -12.22
N LEU A 201 6.85 4.30 -11.23
CA LEU A 201 6.53 3.28 -10.23
C LEU A 201 5.37 2.42 -10.73
N LEU A 202 5.65 1.14 -10.97
CA LEU A 202 4.70 0.18 -11.50
C LEU A 202 3.93 -0.52 -10.37
N LEU A 203 2.63 -0.25 -10.32
CA LEU A 203 1.66 -0.83 -9.40
C LEU A 203 0.61 -1.64 -10.18
N ASN A 204 1.11 -2.55 -11.02
CA ASN A 204 0.36 -3.42 -11.95
C ASN A 204 -0.30 -4.61 -11.24
N TYR A 205 -1.02 -4.36 -10.14
CA TYR A 205 -1.57 -5.43 -9.34
C TYR A 205 -2.66 -6.24 -10.06
N ALA A 206 -2.76 -7.51 -9.69
CA ALA A 206 -3.80 -8.42 -10.16
C ALA A 206 -5.18 -7.98 -9.67
N ARG A 207 -6.24 -8.38 -10.38
CA ARG A 207 -7.62 -8.01 -10.02
C ARG A 207 -8.02 -8.45 -8.61
N SER A 208 -7.42 -9.52 -8.11
CA SER A 208 -7.65 -10.03 -6.75
C SER A 208 -7.04 -9.17 -5.65
N PHE A 209 -6.24 -8.15 -5.98
CA PHE A 209 -5.61 -7.28 -4.99
C PHE A 209 -6.55 -6.15 -4.55
N THR A 210 -6.93 -6.15 -3.28
CA THR A 210 -7.93 -5.22 -2.71
C THR A 210 -7.36 -4.23 -1.69
N SER A 211 -6.12 -4.42 -1.23
CA SER A 211 -5.52 -3.63 -0.15
C SER A 211 -4.95 -2.29 -0.67
N GLN A 212 -4.79 -1.33 0.25
CA GLN A 212 -4.07 -0.10 -0.02
C GLN A 212 -2.57 -0.37 -0.03
N SER A 213 -1.86 0.11 -1.05
CA SER A 213 -0.40 -0.06 -1.09
C SER A 213 0.28 1.06 -0.33
N GLY A 214 0.87 0.75 0.83
CA GLY A 214 1.72 1.70 1.57
C GLY A 214 2.89 2.24 0.75
N ILE A 215 3.23 1.60 -0.37
CA ILE A 215 4.23 2.08 -1.33
C ILE A 215 3.86 3.46 -1.88
N LEU A 216 2.57 3.76 -2.07
CA LEU A 216 2.14 5.08 -2.56
C LEU A 216 2.59 6.20 -1.61
N ASN A 217 2.37 6.01 -0.31
CA ASN A 217 2.77 6.96 0.74
C ASN A 217 4.28 7.06 0.91
N MET A 218 5.02 5.97 0.67
CA MET A 218 6.49 5.99 0.67
C MET A 218 7.05 6.72 -0.56
N ALA A 219 6.39 6.58 -1.71
CA ALA A 219 6.84 7.15 -2.98
C ALA A 219 6.49 8.63 -3.15
N ALA A 220 5.44 9.11 -2.46
CA ALA A 220 4.94 10.48 -2.63
C ALA A 220 5.99 11.59 -2.53
N PRO A 221 6.98 11.53 -1.61
CA PRO A 221 8.02 12.57 -1.51
C PRO A 221 8.97 12.61 -2.72
N PHE A 222 9.04 11.54 -3.50
CA PHE A 222 9.84 11.43 -4.72
C PHE A 222 9.03 11.73 -5.98
N ALA A 223 7.71 11.82 -5.85
CA ALA A 223 6.78 12.19 -6.91
C ALA A 223 6.98 11.43 -8.24
N PRO A 224 7.17 10.08 -8.26
CA PRO A 224 7.33 9.36 -9.51
C PRO A 224 6.03 9.40 -10.33
N HIS A 225 6.11 9.16 -11.65
CA HIS A 225 4.90 8.82 -12.40
C HIS A 225 4.42 7.44 -11.99
N LEU A 226 3.11 7.22 -11.92
CA LEU A 226 2.56 5.92 -11.52
C LEU A 226 1.88 5.22 -12.69
N LEU A 227 1.95 3.89 -12.69
CA LEU A 227 1.08 3.05 -13.50
C LEU A 227 0.33 2.05 -12.64
N VAL A 228 -0.99 2.19 -12.64
CA VAL A 228 -1.87 1.48 -11.70
C VAL A 228 -2.87 0.63 -12.47
N SER A 229 -3.02 -0.62 -12.05
CA SER A 229 -4.12 -1.46 -12.53
C SER A 229 -5.48 -0.93 -12.05
N LYS A 230 -6.43 -0.78 -12.97
CA LYS A 230 -7.84 -0.48 -12.68
C LYS A 230 -8.45 -1.65 -11.91
N THR A 231 -8.57 -1.48 -10.60
CA THR A 231 -9.13 -2.43 -9.63
C THR A 231 -10.14 -1.70 -8.74
N GLU A 232 -10.96 -2.42 -7.98
CA GLU A 232 -11.87 -1.81 -6.99
C GLU A 232 -11.15 -1.41 -5.69
N SER A 233 -9.83 -1.20 -5.74
CA SER A 233 -8.99 -0.92 -4.57
C SER A 233 -8.95 0.57 -4.21
N ALA A 234 -8.65 0.87 -2.95
CA ALA A 234 -8.38 2.22 -2.46
C ALA A 234 -7.25 2.91 -3.24
N LEU A 235 -6.23 2.15 -3.67
CA LEU A 235 -5.12 2.67 -4.47
C LEU A 235 -5.61 3.27 -5.78
N TYR A 236 -6.45 2.55 -6.54
CA TYR A 236 -6.98 3.04 -7.81
C TYR A 236 -7.78 4.34 -7.62
N GLN A 237 -8.65 4.38 -6.61
CA GLN A 237 -9.49 5.55 -6.31
C GLN A 237 -8.66 6.79 -5.96
N ILE A 238 -7.66 6.66 -5.07
CA ILE A 238 -6.75 7.75 -4.70
C ILE A 238 -5.99 8.26 -5.93
N CYS A 239 -5.36 7.35 -6.69
CA CYS A 239 -4.60 7.75 -7.86
C CYS A 239 -5.48 8.45 -8.89
N GLN A 240 -6.75 8.06 -9.02
CA GLN A 240 -7.71 8.72 -9.91
C GLN A 240 -8.08 10.10 -9.41
N GLN A 241 -8.44 10.22 -8.12
CA GLN A 241 -8.81 11.48 -7.48
C GLN A 241 -7.72 12.55 -7.63
N PHE A 242 -6.47 12.17 -7.40
CA PHE A 242 -5.33 13.09 -7.45
C PHE A 242 -4.60 13.09 -8.80
N ARG A 243 -5.09 12.36 -9.81
CA ARG A 243 -4.46 12.27 -11.15
C ARG A 243 -2.96 11.96 -11.06
N LEU A 244 -2.63 10.92 -10.29
CA LEU A 244 -1.23 10.54 -10.00
C LEU A 244 -0.68 9.51 -10.99
N ALA A 245 -1.54 8.89 -11.79
CA ALA A 245 -1.21 7.68 -12.54
C ALA A 245 -1.81 7.64 -13.94
N ASP A 246 -1.12 6.92 -14.83
CA ASP A 246 -1.77 6.24 -15.93
C ASP A 246 -2.45 4.95 -15.44
N PHE A 247 -3.49 4.53 -16.15
CA PHE A 247 -4.30 3.38 -15.75
C PHE A 247 -4.44 2.36 -16.87
N ILE A 248 -4.18 1.10 -16.55
CA ILE A 248 -4.42 -0.06 -17.43
C ILE A 248 -5.44 -1.01 -16.81
N PRO A 249 -6.21 -1.78 -17.59
CA PRO A 249 -7.03 -2.86 -17.04
C PRO A 249 -6.17 -3.85 -16.23
N ALA A 250 -6.70 -4.35 -15.11
CA ALA A 250 -6.04 -5.41 -14.35
C ALA A 250 -6.01 -6.71 -15.15
N ASP A 251 -4.86 -7.40 -15.08
CA ASP A 251 -4.59 -8.67 -15.77
C ASP A 251 -4.66 -8.59 -17.30
N ASP A 252 -4.24 -7.45 -17.87
CA ASP A 252 -4.17 -7.20 -19.32
C ASP A 252 -2.71 -6.99 -19.79
N PRO A 253 -2.06 -8.05 -20.31
CA PRO A 253 -0.68 -7.96 -20.82
C PRO A 253 -0.54 -7.00 -22.00
N LYS A 254 -1.56 -6.88 -22.86
CA LYS A 254 -1.49 -6.03 -24.05
C LYS A 254 -1.52 -4.56 -23.66
N ALA A 255 -2.39 -4.19 -22.73
CA ALA A 255 -2.45 -2.80 -22.25
C ALA A 255 -1.13 -2.37 -21.57
N LEU A 256 -0.47 -3.29 -20.84
CA LEU A 256 0.85 -3.02 -20.26
C LEU A 256 1.93 -2.87 -21.33
N GLU A 257 1.94 -3.77 -22.32
CA GLU A 257 2.85 -3.71 -23.46
C GLU A 257 2.70 -2.39 -24.25
N GLU A 258 1.47 -1.97 -24.54
CA GLU A 258 1.19 -0.70 -25.22
C GLU A 258 1.71 0.49 -24.42
N LYS A 259 1.54 0.49 -23.10
CA LYS A 259 2.07 1.56 -22.24
C LYS A 259 3.59 1.57 -22.18
N PHE A 260 4.23 0.41 -22.12
CA PHE A 260 5.69 0.30 -22.16
C PHE A 260 6.23 0.83 -23.50
N LEU A 261 5.60 0.46 -24.62
CA LEU A 261 5.94 0.97 -25.95
C LEU A 261 5.73 2.48 -26.11
N GLU A 262 4.72 3.04 -25.43
CA GLU A 262 4.47 4.47 -25.40
C GLU A 262 5.64 5.22 -24.73
N TRP A 263 6.09 4.76 -23.56
CA TRP A 263 7.22 5.37 -22.84
C TRP A 263 8.59 5.01 -23.41
N ASP A 264 8.71 3.90 -24.13
CA ASP A 264 9.94 3.58 -24.87
C ASP A 264 10.26 4.61 -25.95
N LYS A 265 9.20 5.21 -26.53
CA LYS A 265 9.26 6.16 -27.64
C LYS A 265 9.13 7.61 -27.20
N ASN A 266 8.46 7.86 -26.07
CA ASN A 266 8.12 9.19 -25.59
C ASN A 266 8.59 9.38 -24.15
N GLN A 267 8.80 10.63 -23.73
CA GLN A 267 9.04 10.90 -22.32
C GLN A 267 7.81 10.58 -21.47
N VAL A 268 8.06 10.02 -20.29
CA VAL A 268 7.04 9.80 -19.26
C VAL A 268 6.43 11.15 -18.86
N PRO A 269 5.10 11.26 -18.71
CA PRO A 269 4.47 12.49 -18.27
C PRO A 269 5.02 12.99 -16.92
N LEU A 270 5.28 14.30 -16.82
CA LEU A 270 5.79 14.93 -15.59
C LEU A 270 4.69 15.33 -14.60
N ALA A 271 3.43 15.39 -15.05
CA ALA A 271 2.37 16.08 -14.33
C ALA A 271 1.51 15.11 -13.50
N ALA A 272 1.79 15.05 -12.20
CA ALA A 272 0.94 14.43 -11.18
C ALA A 272 0.69 15.43 -10.04
N ASN A 273 -0.53 15.44 -9.47
CA ASN A 273 -0.90 16.37 -8.40
C ASN A 273 -0.41 15.91 -7.02
N TRP A 274 0.89 15.63 -6.92
CA TRP A 274 1.54 15.12 -5.71
C TRP A 274 1.46 16.10 -4.53
N GLU A 275 1.40 17.40 -4.80
CA GLU A 275 1.21 18.42 -3.76
C GLU A 275 -0.15 18.27 -3.08
N ALA A 276 -1.24 18.18 -3.87
CA ALA A 276 -2.57 17.97 -3.30
C ALA A 276 -2.69 16.61 -2.60
N TYR A 277 -2.08 15.57 -3.16
CA TYR A 277 -2.03 14.26 -2.49
C TYR A 277 -1.26 14.34 -1.17
N SER A 278 -0.12 15.03 -1.13
CA SER A 278 0.70 15.15 0.07
C SER A 278 0.01 15.97 1.17
N ALA A 279 -0.73 17.02 0.79
CA ALA A 279 -1.57 17.77 1.71
C ALA A 279 -2.69 16.88 2.29
N TYR A 280 -3.35 16.11 1.43
CA TYR A 280 -4.37 15.14 1.83
C TYR A 280 -3.80 14.04 2.75
N ALA A 281 -2.69 13.42 2.37
CA ALA A 281 -2.04 12.33 3.10
C ALA A 281 -1.22 12.80 4.32
N SER A 282 -1.25 14.10 4.64
CA SER A 282 -0.47 14.65 5.74
C SER A 282 -0.99 14.18 7.11
N TRP A 283 -0.07 14.02 8.06
CA TRP A 283 -0.44 13.74 9.45
C TRP A 283 -1.28 14.87 10.06
N ALA A 284 -1.08 16.11 9.63
CA ALA A 284 -1.90 17.24 10.05
C ALA A 284 -3.37 17.07 9.63
N HIS A 285 -3.62 16.72 8.36
CA HIS A 285 -4.99 16.48 7.88
C HIS A 285 -5.63 15.25 8.53
N ASN A 286 -4.87 14.18 8.72
CA ASN A 286 -5.33 13.00 9.45
C ASN A 286 -5.80 13.36 10.88
N ILE A 287 -5.00 14.13 11.62
CA ILE A 287 -5.32 14.59 12.97
C ILE A 287 -6.56 15.51 12.95
N GLU A 288 -6.64 16.42 12.00
CA GLU A 288 -7.78 17.34 11.84
C GLU A 288 -9.11 16.57 11.70
N ILE A 289 -9.18 15.60 10.79
CA ILE A 289 -10.37 14.76 10.59
C ILE A 289 -10.70 14.00 11.88
N THR A 290 -9.68 13.39 12.50
CA THR A 290 -9.85 12.59 13.72
C THR A 290 -10.42 13.43 14.86
N LEU A 291 -9.84 14.61 15.11
CA LEU A 291 -10.31 15.52 16.16
C LEU A 291 -11.71 16.05 15.87
N LYS A 292 -12.04 16.36 14.60
CA LYS A 292 -13.39 16.77 14.20
C LYS A 292 -14.43 15.72 14.59
N HIS A 293 -14.19 14.45 14.28
CA HIS A 293 -15.12 13.37 14.62
C HIS A 293 -15.19 13.05 16.11
N PHE A 294 -14.08 13.20 16.85
CA PHE A 294 -14.07 13.01 18.30
C PHE A 294 -14.79 14.14 19.05
N ASN A 295 -14.80 15.36 18.51
CA ASN A 295 -15.44 16.53 19.12
C ASN A 295 -16.94 16.66 18.78
N GLN A 296 -17.41 16.05 17.69
CA GLN A 296 -18.83 15.93 17.38
C GLN A 296 -19.49 14.96 18.38
N ARG A 297 -19.86 15.49 19.55
CA ARG A 297 -20.61 14.76 20.58
C ARG A 297 -22.02 14.48 20.07
#